data_AF-G2R1D3-F1
#
_entry.id   AF-G2R1D3-F1
#
_cell.length_a   1.000
_cell.length_b   1.000
_cell.length_c   1.000
_cell.angle_alpha   90.00
_cell.angle_beta   90.00
_cell.angle_gamma   90.00
#
_symmetry.space_group_name_H-M   'P 1'
#
loop_
_entity.id
_entity.type
_entity.pdbx_description
1 polymer ?
#
loop_
_entity_poly.entity_id
_entity_poly.type
_entity_poly.pdbx_seq_one_letter_code
_entity_poly.pdbx_strand_id
1 'polypeptide(L)'
;MSLVRRVRKALEKRTQAQASTKRLPLAARVAAVKAAASAPGAGTGGGAGGNGAAAEDALDDVVLVATGKAIARAVEVGGFFTRERDLLVLVRTRTLQAVDDVVAGDEDGDGEDQVRVRNVSCVEVGIRWAS
;
A
#
# COMPACT_ATOMS: atom_id res chain seq x y z
N MET A 1 -14.46 -0.34 -13.41
CA MET A 1 -13.57 0.73 -12.90
C MET A 1 -12.10 0.41 -13.19
N SER A 2 -11.31 1.37 -13.69
CA SER A 2 -9.90 1.14 -14.06
C SER A 2 -8.94 0.99 -12.88
N LEU A 3 -9.25 1.59 -11.72
CA LEU A 3 -8.47 1.45 -10.49
C LEU A 3 -8.57 0.03 -9.91
N VAL A 4 -9.78 -0.54 -9.87
CA VAL A 4 -10.00 -1.94 -9.45
C VAL A 4 -9.13 -2.91 -10.25
N ARG A 5 -9.09 -2.76 -11.59
CA ARG A 5 -8.23 -3.60 -12.46
C ARG A 5 -6.74 -3.43 -12.13
N ARG A 6 -6.30 -2.22 -11.82
CA ARG A 6 -4.90 -1.95 -11.43
C ARG A 6 -4.56 -2.57 -10.09
N VAL A 7 -5.45 -2.47 -9.11
CA VAL A 7 -5.28 -3.10 -7.79
C VAL A 7 -5.18 -4.61 -7.94
N ARG A 8 -6.12 -5.25 -8.68
CA ARG A 8 -6.07 -6.70 -8.92
C ARG A 8 -4.76 -7.13 -9.60
N LYS A 9 -4.34 -6.40 -10.64
CA LYS A 9 -3.06 -6.68 -11.32
C LYS A 9 -1.86 -6.53 -10.37
N ALA A 10 -1.89 -5.56 -9.46
CA ALA A 10 -0.83 -5.36 -8.47
C ALA A 10 -0.79 -6.50 -7.44
N LEU A 11 -1.95 -6.95 -6.96
CA LEU A 11 -2.09 -8.13 -6.08
C LEU A 11 -1.51 -9.38 -6.76
N GLU A 12 -1.94 -9.69 -7.98
CA GLU A 12 -1.45 -10.84 -8.76
C GLU A 12 0.07 -10.79 -9.00
N LYS A 13 0.60 -9.60 -9.30
CA LYS A 13 2.03 -9.40 -9.51
C LYS A 13 2.83 -9.70 -8.24
N ARG A 14 2.34 -9.33 -7.05
CA ARG A 14 3.00 -9.63 -5.78
C ARG A 14 3.01 -11.13 -5.50
N THR A 15 1.88 -11.81 -5.71
CA THR A 15 1.79 -13.28 -5.60
C THR A 15 2.78 -13.99 -6.53
N GLN A 16 2.88 -13.56 -7.80
CA GLN A 16 3.84 -14.11 -8.75
C GLN A 16 5.30 -13.82 -8.38
N ALA A 17 5.59 -12.63 -7.85
CA ALA A 17 6.93 -12.27 -7.38
C ALA A 17 7.35 -13.13 -6.19
N GLN A 18 6.45 -13.40 -5.23
CA GLN A 18 6.72 -14.31 -4.12
C GLN A 18 6.89 -15.77 -4.56
N ALA A 19 6.19 -16.21 -5.61
CA ALA A 19 6.34 -17.56 -6.16
C ALA A 19 7.58 -17.74 -7.06
N SER A 20 8.25 -16.66 -7.47
CA SER A 20 9.33 -16.72 -8.45
C SER A 20 10.67 -17.07 -7.82
N THR A 21 11.11 -18.33 -8.00
CA THR A 21 12.43 -18.78 -7.55
C THR A 21 13.56 -18.56 -8.57
N LYS A 22 13.31 -17.76 -9.63
CA LYS A 22 14.15 -17.75 -10.85
C LYS A 22 15.59 -17.25 -10.66
N ARG A 23 15.87 -16.53 -9.57
CA ARG A 23 17.19 -15.97 -9.25
C ARG A 23 17.89 -16.64 -8.06
N LEU A 24 17.27 -17.68 -7.49
CA LEU A 24 17.85 -18.41 -6.36
C LEU A 24 18.73 -19.56 -6.87
N PRO A 25 19.88 -19.84 -6.21
CA PRO A 25 20.70 -21.01 -6.52
C PRO A 25 19.89 -22.30 -6.34
N LEU A 26 20.24 -23.35 -7.07
CA LEU A 26 19.47 -24.61 -7.14
C LEU A 26 19.13 -25.18 -5.75
N ALA A 27 20.10 -25.16 -4.82
CA ALA A 27 19.91 -25.62 -3.45
C ALA A 27 18.81 -24.84 -2.71
N ALA A 28 18.76 -23.52 -2.86
CA ALA A 28 17.74 -22.67 -2.26
C ALA A 28 16.36 -22.87 -2.91
N ARG A 29 16.32 -23.19 -4.22
CA ARG A 29 15.07 -23.54 -4.91
C ARG A 29 14.48 -24.84 -4.39
N VAL A 30 15.31 -25.87 -4.22
CA VAL A 30 14.89 -27.17 -3.66
C VAL A 30 14.44 -27.02 -2.21
N ALA A 31 15.12 -26.21 -1.42
CA ALA A 31 14.72 -25.91 -0.04
C ALA A 31 13.36 -25.19 0.03
N ALA A 32 13.14 -24.17 -0.81
CA ALA A 32 11.86 -23.45 -0.86
C ALA A 32 10.69 -24.34 -1.31
N VAL A 33 10.91 -25.23 -2.29
CA VAL A 33 9.89 -26.18 -2.75
C VAL A 33 9.60 -27.24 -1.68
N LYS A 34 10.62 -27.76 -0.99
CA LYS A 34 10.42 -28.69 0.13
C LYS A 34 9.68 -28.02 1.30
N ALA A 35 10.02 -26.77 1.64
CA ALA A 35 9.32 -26.01 2.67
C ALA A 35 7.85 -25.75 2.30
N ALA A 36 7.55 -25.45 1.03
CA ALA A 36 6.18 -25.29 0.54
C ALA A 36 5.40 -26.61 0.51
N ALA A 37 6.05 -27.74 0.20
CA ALA A 37 5.42 -29.06 0.16
C ALA A 37 5.20 -29.69 1.55
N SER A 38 6.00 -29.28 2.55
CA SER A 38 5.91 -29.77 3.93
C SER A 38 5.03 -28.92 4.84
N ALA A 39 4.37 -27.87 4.33
CA ALA A 39 3.48 -27.02 5.11
C ALA A 39 2.00 -27.39 4.88
N PRO A 40 1.38 -28.20 5.76
CA PRO A 40 -0.07 -28.27 5.82
C PRO A 40 -0.58 -26.99 6.52
N GLY A 41 -1.11 -26.04 5.75
CA GLY A 41 -2.01 -24.99 6.25
C GLY A 41 -1.47 -24.06 7.36
N ALA A 42 -0.31 -23.42 7.17
CA ALA A 42 0.17 -22.38 8.09
C ALA A 42 0.36 -21.05 7.36
N GLY A 43 -0.56 -20.12 7.61
CA GLY A 43 -0.34 -18.70 7.45
C GLY A 43 0.79 -18.20 8.37
N THR A 44 1.32 -17.04 8.01
CA THR A 44 2.19 -16.14 8.80
C THR A 44 3.60 -16.62 9.19
N GLY A 45 4.59 -15.97 8.55
CA GLY A 45 5.63 -15.21 9.24
C GLY A 45 6.78 -15.96 9.94
N GLY A 46 8.02 -15.66 9.54
CA GLY A 46 9.16 -15.90 10.42
C GLY A 46 10.53 -15.85 9.74
N GLY A 47 11.29 -14.79 10.03
CA GLY A 47 12.76 -14.79 9.94
C GLY A 47 13.36 -13.51 9.36
N ALA A 48 14.14 -12.66 10.03
CA ALA A 48 14.41 -12.35 11.43
C ALA A 48 15.34 -11.11 11.39
N GLY A 49 15.08 -10.08 12.22
CA GLY A 49 16.07 -9.03 12.46
C GLY A 49 15.53 -7.68 12.95
N GLY A 50 15.39 -7.52 14.28
CA GLY A 50 15.68 -6.26 14.97
C GLY A 50 14.53 -5.29 15.29
N ASN A 51 14.27 -5.16 16.60
CA ASN A 51 13.65 -4.04 17.32
C ASN A 51 12.11 -3.87 17.27
N GLY A 52 11.51 -4.08 18.45
CA GLY A 52 10.09 -3.89 18.71
C GLY A 52 9.67 -2.43 18.66
N ALA A 53 8.77 -2.13 17.71
CA ALA A 53 7.69 -1.14 17.79
C ALA A 53 7.05 -0.98 16.39
N ALA A 54 6.52 -2.06 15.79
CA ALA A 54 5.79 -1.97 14.51
C ALA A 54 4.91 -3.21 14.25
N ALA A 55 4.10 -3.64 15.21
CA ALA A 55 3.06 -4.64 14.93
C ALA A 55 1.91 -4.09 14.06
N GLU A 56 1.89 -2.77 13.81
CA GLU A 56 0.91 -2.07 12.96
C GLU A 56 1.28 -2.08 11.46
N ASP A 57 2.48 -2.56 11.09
CA ASP A 57 2.99 -2.49 9.71
C ASP A 57 3.05 -3.87 9.05
N ALA A 58 1.98 -4.67 9.23
CA ALA A 58 1.73 -5.77 8.32
C ALA A 58 1.56 -5.17 6.92
N LEU A 59 2.63 -5.18 6.13
CA LEU A 59 2.72 -4.61 4.80
C LEU A 59 1.54 -5.07 3.92
N ASP A 60 0.51 -4.22 3.82
CA ASP A 60 -0.61 -4.45 2.91
C ASP A 60 -0.09 -4.69 1.49
N ASP A 61 -0.70 -5.61 0.74
CA ASP A 61 -0.26 -5.97 -0.61
C ASP A 61 -0.40 -4.82 -1.59
N VAL A 62 -1.47 -4.03 -1.43
CA VAL A 62 -1.70 -2.81 -2.17
C VAL A 62 -2.27 -1.76 -1.23
N VAL A 63 -1.67 -0.57 -1.22
CA VAL A 63 -2.18 0.60 -0.48
C VAL A 63 -2.60 1.67 -1.46
N LEU A 64 -3.86 2.12 -1.34
CA LEU A 64 -4.36 3.30 -2.03
C LEU A 64 -4.33 4.48 -1.07
N VAL A 65 -3.53 5.50 -1.39
CA VAL A 65 -3.47 6.76 -0.64
C VAL A 65 -4.28 7.81 -1.38
N ALA A 66 -5.22 8.46 -0.70
CA ALA A 66 -6.10 9.45 -1.31
C ALA A 66 -6.36 10.65 -0.39
N THR A 67 -6.41 11.83 -0.99
CA THR A 67 -6.71 13.10 -0.31
C THR A 67 -7.86 13.84 -1.02
N GLY A 68 -8.55 14.72 -0.31
CA GLY A 68 -9.62 15.56 -0.86
C GLY A 68 -10.69 14.77 -1.63
N LYS A 69 -11.01 15.21 -2.86
CA LYS A 69 -12.06 14.58 -3.71
C LYS A 69 -11.74 13.12 -4.09
N ALA A 70 -10.48 12.70 -4.04
CA ALA A 70 -10.09 11.33 -4.35
C ALA A 70 -10.48 10.32 -3.26
N ILE A 71 -10.77 10.78 -2.03
CA ILE A 71 -11.15 9.92 -0.91
C ILE A 71 -12.40 9.09 -1.25
N ALA A 72 -13.43 9.73 -1.82
CA ALA A 72 -14.66 9.04 -2.20
C ALA A 72 -14.40 7.86 -3.15
N ARG A 73 -13.53 8.05 -4.14
CA ARG A 73 -13.12 6.98 -5.07
C ARG A 73 -12.32 5.88 -4.39
N ALA A 74 -11.42 6.22 -3.47
CA ALA A 74 -10.63 5.22 -2.75
C ALA A 74 -11.53 4.33 -1.87
N VAL A 75 -12.50 4.93 -1.19
CA VAL A 75 -13.49 4.20 -0.39
C VAL A 75 -14.39 3.32 -1.26
N GLU A 76 -14.84 3.80 -2.42
CA GLU A 76 -15.62 3.00 -3.37
C GLU A 76 -14.83 1.77 -3.86
N VAL A 77 -13.55 1.93 -4.14
CA VAL A 77 -12.66 0.83 -4.53
C VAL A 77 -12.44 -0.14 -3.38
N GLY A 78 -12.20 0.33 -2.15
CA GLY A 78 -12.10 -0.54 -0.97
C GLY A 78 -13.38 -1.33 -0.70
N GLY A 79 -14.54 -0.66 -0.82
CA GLY A 79 -15.85 -1.29 -0.68
C GLY A 79 -16.14 -2.34 -1.75
N PHE A 80 -15.59 -2.19 -2.96
CA PHE A 80 -15.65 -3.22 -3.99
C PHE A 80 -14.94 -4.51 -3.55
N PHE A 81 -13.72 -4.40 -3.03
CA PHE A 81 -12.93 -5.57 -2.61
C PHE A 81 -13.40 -6.20 -1.30
N THR A 82 -14.13 -5.46 -0.47
CA THR A 82 -14.78 -6.00 0.74
C THR A 82 -15.82 -7.10 0.40
N ARG A 83 -16.33 -7.12 -0.84
CA ARG A 83 -17.25 -8.17 -1.31
C ARG A 83 -16.55 -9.47 -1.72
N GLU A 84 -15.23 -9.45 -1.89
CA GLU A 84 -14.45 -10.62 -2.27
C GLU A 84 -14.01 -11.37 -0.99
N ARG A 85 -14.24 -12.69 -0.92
CA ARG A 85 -14.02 -13.48 0.31
C ARG A 85 -12.54 -13.70 0.63
N ASP A 86 -11.68 -13.66 -0.39
CA ASP A 86 -10.26 -13.98 -0.27
C ASP A 86 -9.42 -12.73 0.05
N LEU A 87 -10.05 -11.57 0.27
CA LEU A 87 -9.37 -10.30 0.46
C LEU A 87 -9.82 -9.63 1.75
N LEU A 88 -8.86 -9.06 2.47
CA LEU A 88 -9.07 -8.20 3.63
C LEU A 88 -8.78 -6.76 3.22
N VAL A 89 -9.66 -5.85 3.64
CA VAL A 89 -9.54 -4.41 3.39
C VAL A 89 -9.40 -3.70 4.73
N LEU A 90 -8.38 -2.86 4.86
CA LEU A 90 -8.09 -2.06 6.04
C LEU A 90 -8.07 -0.58 5.66
N VAL A 91 -8.71 0.26 6.47
CA VAL A 91 -8.80 1.70 6.20
C VAL A 91 -8.18 2.48 7.35
N ARG A 92 -7.27 3.41 7.03
CA ARG A 92 -6.61 4.30 7.99
C ARG A 92 -6.83 5.75 7.59
N THR A 93 -7.09 6.60 8.58
CA THR A 93 -7.14 8.05 8.40
C THR A 93 -5.84 8.68 8.86
N ARG A 94 -5.30 9.61 8.06
CA ARG A 94 -4.10 10.38 8.37
C ARG A 94 -4.29 11.84 8.02
N THR A 95 -3.38 12.68 8.49
CA THR A 95 -3.29 14.08 8.11
C THR A 95 -1.96 14.28 7.39
N LEU A 96 -1.99 14.95 6.23
CA LEU A 96 -0.81 15.31 5.46
C LEU A 96 -0.66 16.83 5.39
N GLN A 97 0.58 17.29 5.27
CA GLN A 97 0.88 18.70 4.99
C GLN A 97 1.09 18.89 3.50
N ALA A 98 0.30 19.78 2.90
CA ALA A 98 0.52 20.28 1.55
C ALA A 98 1.24 21.62 1.64
N VAL A 99 2.33 21.74 0.89
CA VAL A 99 3.15 22.94 0.77
C VAL A 99 2.87 23.51 -0.62
N ASP A 100 2.19 24.66 -0.68
CA ASP A 100 1.91 25.36 -1.93
C ASP A 100 2.82 26.61 -2.01
N ASP A 101 3.46 26.83 -3.16
CA ASP A 101 4.13 28.10 -3.45
C ASP A 101 3.08 29.16 -3.82
N VAL A 102 3.23 30.37 -3.28
CA VAL A 102 2.33 31.50 -3.48
C VAL A 102 3.10 32.63 -4.15
N VAL A 103 2.75 32.91 -5.41
CA VAL A 103 3.29 34.05 -6.16
C VAL A 103 2.47 35.28 -5.79
N ALA A 104 3.13 36.32 -5.29
CA ALA A 104 2.50 37.61 -5.02
C ALA A 104 2.07 38.25 -6.35
N GLY A 105 0.86 38.82 -6.41
CA GLY A 105 0.39 39.53 -7.61
C GLY A 105 1.15 40.84 -7.79
N ASP A 106 1.65 41.07 -9.01
CA ASP A 106 2.47 42.21 -9.43
C ASP A 106 1.75 43.57 -9.33
N GLU A 107 1.52 44.11 -8.12
CA GLU A 107 1.14 45.53 -7.97
C GLU A 107 2.13 46.36 -7.14
N ASP A 108 2.97 45.77 -6.30
CA ASP A 108 4.06 46.50 -5.64
C ASP A 108 5.34 45.65 -5.65
N GLY A 109 6.30 46.04 -6.50
CA GLY A 109 7.53 45.30 -6.77
C GLY A 109 8.44 45.17 -5.55
N ASP A 110 8.29 44.05 -4.84
CA ASP A 110 9.31 43.28 -4.09
C ASP A 110 8.61 42.08 -3.41
N GLY A 111 7.86 41.30 -4.19
CA GLY A 111 7.13 40.14 -3.69
C GLY A 111 8.06 38.95 -3.46
N GLU A 112 8.58 38.78 -2.24
CA GLU A 112 9.28 37.55 -1.86
C GLU A 112 8.36 36.33 -2.05
N ASP A 113 8.92 35.23 -2.59
CA ASP A 113 8.21 33.94 -2.73
C ASP A 113 7.68 33.50 -1.36
N GLN A 114 6.35 33.42 -1.23
CA GLN A 114 5.71 32.99 0.02
C GLN A 114 5.31 31.53 -0.08
N VAL A 115 5.60 30.77 0.98
CA VAL A 115 5.19 29.37 1.08
C VAL A 115 3.96 29.27 1.99
N ARG A 116 2.89 28.66 1.48
CA ARG A 116 1.70 28.35 2.27
C ARG A 116 1.65 26.86 2.61
N VAL A 117 1.68 26.56 3.90
CA VAL A 117 1.48 25.19 4.41
C VAL A 117 0.03 25.00 4.86
N ARG A 118 -0.64 23.95 4.39
CA ARG A 118 -1.99 23.57 4.83
C ARG A 118 -2.09 22.09 5.15
N ASN A 119 -2.87 21.77 6.18
CA ASN A 119 -3.17 20.38 6.54
C ASN A 119 -4.34 19.86 5.70
N VAL A 120 -4.21 18.65 5.18
CA VAL A 120 -5.24 17.96 4.41
C VAL A 120 -5.52 16.57 4.99
N SER A 121 -6.80 16.19 5.02
CA SER A 121 -7.21 14.85 5.38
C SER A 121 -6.79 13.85 4.31
N CYS A 122 -6.28 12.70 4.76
CA CYS A 122 -5.82 11.59 3.93
C CYS A 122 -6.46 10.29 4.40
N VAL A 123 -6.80 9.43 3.45
CA VAL A 123 -7.27 8.07 3.71
C VAL A 123 -6.35 7.10 2.99
N GLU A 124 -5.90 6.09 3.71
CA GLU A 124 -5.16 4.93 3.19
C GLU A 124 -6.09 3.73 3.21
N VAL A 125 -6.27 3.09 2.05
CA VAL A 125 -7.02 1.83 1.91
C VAL A 125 -6.03 0.73 1.55
N GLY A 126 -5.71 -0.09 2.55
CA GLY A 126 -4.90 -1.30 2.42
C GLY A 126 -5.75 -2.48 1.97
N ILE A 127 -5.24 -3.25 1.02
CA ILE A 127 -5.88 -4.47 0.51
C ILE A 127 -4.82 -5.57 0.55
N ARG A 128 -5.18 -6.71 1.15
CA ARG A 128 -4.31 -7.88 1.28
C ARG A 128 -5.09 -9.19 1.15
N TRP A 129 -4.39 -10.29 0.86
CA TRP A 129 -5.01 -11.62 0.88
C TRP A 129 -5.46 -12.01 2.30
N ALA A 130 -6.65 -12.60 2.39
CA ALA A 130 -7.12 -13.29 3.59
C ALA A 130 -6.34 -14.60 3.72
N SER A 131 -5.36 -14.63 4.62
CA SER A 131 -4.60 -15.85 4.95
C SER A 131 -5.43 -16.85 5.74
#